data_AF-A0A662S1Y2-F1
#
_entry.id   AF-A0A662S1Y2-F1
#
_cell.length_a   1.000
_cell.length_b   1.000
_cell.length_c   1.000
_cell.angle_alpha   90.00
_cell.angle_beta   90.00
_cell.angle_gamma   90.00
#
_symmetry.space_group_name_H-M   'P 1'
#
loop_
_entity.id
_entity.type
_entity.pdbx_description
1 polymer ?
#
loop_
_entity_poly.entity_id
_entity_poly.type
_entity_poly.pdbx_seq_one_letter_code
_entity_poly.pdbx_strand_id
1 'polypeptide(L)'
;MSSPTHSALCLLGPHHEPRAIGSLDPLLERSLLRKAIVGLKTGRTRAGAKAARSHSAALAGMDEVYDAAFKQAGIIRASTSEETLDFAKALAYLPLPRGSRTLIFGNSGGTAVIASDLCEELGIPLASLGRKTIEEIRKMFPPHNNKQPNGSYRGCKLGKTW
;
A
#
# COMPACT_ATOMS: atom_id res chain seq x y z
N MET A 1 5.81 8.95 28.74
CA MET A 1 6.66 8.15 27.85
C MET A 1 5.86 7.74 26.62
N SER A 2 6.04 8.42 25.49
CA SER A 2 5.32 8.13 24.25
C SER A 2 5.86 6.84 23.62
N SER A 3 5.00 5.85 23.42
CA SER A 3 5.36 4.62 22.70
C SER A 3 5.92 4.96 21.30
N PRO A 4 7.04 4.35 20.86
CA PRO A 4 7.71 4.62 19.58
C PRO A 4 6.97 4.02 18.36
N THR A 5 5.74 3.56 18.52
CA THR A 5 4.95 3.04 17.40
C THR A 5 4.60 4.18 16.44
N HIS A 6 5.21 4.18 15.25
CA HIS A 6 5.00 5.16 14.18
C HIS A 6 3.66 4.97 13.45
N SER A 7 2.93 3.90 13.77
CA SER A 7 1.68 3.49 13.12
C SER A 7 0.61 3.15 14.14
N ALA A 8 -0.65 3.43 13.80
CA ALA A 8 -1.82 3.01 14.56
C ALA A 8 -2.73 2.19 13.63
N LEU A 9 -2.93 0.92 13.96
CA LEU A 9 -3.84 0.05 13.23
C LEU A 9 -5.25 0.22 13.77
N CYS A 10 -6.20 0.67 12.94
CA CYS A 10 -7.58 0.86 13.35
C CYS A 10 -8.50 -0.03 12.51
N LEU A 11 -8.92 -1.16 13.08
CA LEU A 11 -9.94 -2.01 12.47
C LEU A 11 -11.31 -1.37 12.70
N LEU A 12 -11.84 -0.68 11.70
CA LEU A 12 -13.16 -0.07 11.76
C LEU A 12 -14.22 -1.15 11.47
N GLY A 13 -14.75 -1.73 12.55
CA GLY A 13 -15.90 -2.62 12.49
C GLY A 13 -17.18 -1.90 12.01
N PRO A 14 -18.28 -2.65 11.76
CA PRO A 14 -19.56 -2.11 11.29
C PRO A 14 -20.24 -1.11 12.27
N HIS A 15 -19.64 -0.87 13.44
CA HIS A 15 -20.15 -0.06 14.54
C HIS A 15 -19.91 1.45 14.40
N HIS A 16 -18.98 1.89 13.55
CA HIS A 16 -18.66 3.32 13.43
C HIS A 16 -19.51 3.96 12.35
N GLU A 17 -20.49 4.80 12.70
CA GLU A 17 -21.24 5.56 11.69
C GLU A 17 -20.28 6.40 10.82
N PRO A 18 -20.50 6.50 9.50
CA PRO A 18 -19.66 7.31 8.64
C PRO A 18 -19.57 8.79 9.06
N ARG A 19 -20.62 9.32 9.71
CA ARG A 19 -20.61 10.65 10.32
C ARG A 19 -19.58 10.79 11.44
N ALA A 20 -19.34 9.74 12.23
CA ALA A 20 -18.34 9.74 13.29
C ALA A 20 -16.90 9.68 12.75
N ILE A 21 -16.70 9.27 11.49
CA ILE A 21 -15.40 9.41 10.80
C ILE A 21 -15.25 10.84 10.27
N GLY A 22 -16.33 11.49 9.82
CA GLY A 22 -16.33 12.89 9.39
C GLY A 22 -16.18 13.89 10.54
N SER A 23 -16.71 13.57 11.72
CA SER A 23 -16.39 14.22 12.99
C SER A 23 -15.34 13.37 13.71
N LEU A 24 -14.11 13.35 13.17
CA LEU A 24 -13.01 12.57 13.73
C LEU A 24 -12.95 12.74 15.25
N ASP A 25 -12.94 11.64 16.00
CA ASP A 25 -12.65 11.66 17.43
C ASP A 25 -11.35 12.48 17.64
N PRO A 26 -11.29 13.44 18.58
CA PRO A 26 -10.07 14.21 18.86
C PRO A 26 -8.81 13.35 19.02
N LEU A 27 -8.95 12.10 19.48
CA LEU A 27 -7.87 11.12 19.56
C LEU A 27 -7.41 10.64 18.17
N LEU A 28 -8.34 10.45 17.24
CA LEU A 28 -8.07 10.04 15.87
C LEU A 28 -7.41 11.18 15.08
N GLU A 29 -7.91 12.41 15.19
CA GLU A 29 -7.25 13.59 14.58
C GLU A 29 -5.81 13.74 15.07
N ARG A 30 -5.62 13.66 16.38
CA ARG A 30 -4.30 13.79 16.98
C ARG A 30 -3.34 12.68 16.56
N SER A 31 -3.87 11.47 16.29
CA SER A 31 -3.09 10.36 15.79
C SER A 31 -2.73 10.55 14.31
N LEU A 32 -3.65 10.98 13.45
CA LEU A 32 -3.42 11.22 12.02
C LEU A 32 -2.29 12.23 11.77
N LEU A 33 -2.15 13.22 12.66
CA LEU A 33 -1.06 14.21 12.58
C LEU A 33 0.33 13.65 12.86
N ARG A 34 0.45 12.45 13.44
CA ARG A 34 1.74 11.87 13.86
C ARG A 34 1.97 10.43 13.41
N LYS A 35 0.92 9.73 12.99
CA LYS A 35 0.93 8.29 12.71
C LYS A 35 -0.01 7.99 11.55
N ALA A 36 0.45 7.16 10.62
CA ALA A 36 -0.40 6.62 9.58
C ALA A 36 -1.44 5.67 10.19
N ILE A 37 -2.68 5.75 9.69
CA ILE A 37 -3.81 4.94 10.13
C ILE A 37 -4.28 4.09 8.96
N VAL A 38 -4.42 2.78 9.21
CA VAL A 38 -4.92 1.82 8.24
C VAL A 38 -6.29 1.33 8.70
N GLY A 39 -7.28 1.38 7.81
CA GLY A 39 -8.67 1.00 8.04
C GLY A 39 -9.14 -0.12 7.11
N LEU A 40 -9.74 -1.16 7.69
CA LEU A 40 -10.37 -2.26 6.96
C LEU A 40 -11.89 -2.23 7.18
N LYS A 41 -12.65 -2.01 6.11
CA LYS A 41 -14.13 -2.06 6.15
C LYS A 41 -14.61 -3.49 5.89
N THR A 42 -15.37 -4.04 6.83
CA THR A 42 -16.10 -5.31 6.67
C THR A 42 -17.52 -5.07 6.15
N GLY A 43 -18.14 -6.09 5.54
CA GLY A 43 -19.49 -5.96 5.00
C GLY A 43 -19.60 -5.01 3.80
N ARG A 44 -18.62 -5.04 2.90
CA ARG A 44 -18.54 -4.20 1.68
C ARG A 44 -19.57 -4.61 0.62
N THR A 45 -19.90 -5.89 0.56
CA THR A 45 -20.86 -6.44 -0.42
C THR A 45 -22.25 -6.52 0.19
N ARG A 46 -23.30 -6.61 -0.65
CA ARG A 46 -24.68 -6.79 -0.16
C ARG A 46 -24.82 -7.99 0.79
N ALA A 47 -24.18 -9.11 0.46
CA ALA A 47 -24.18 -10.31 1.28
C ALA A 47 -23.41 -10.08 2.59
N GLY A 48 -22.22 -9.47 2.52
CA GLY A 48 -21.42 -9.15 3.70
C GLY A 48 -22.10 -8.15 4.63
N ALA A 49 -22.75 -7.11 4.09
CA ALA A 49 -23.53 -6.13 4.84
C ALA A 49 -24.71 -6.80 5.54
N LYS A 50 -25.40 -7.74 4.88
CA LYS A 50 -26.46 -8.56 5.50
C LYS A 50 -25.89 -9.39 6.66
N ALA A 51 -24.79 -10.09 6.45
CA ALA A 51 -24.13 -10.89 7.50
C ALA A 51 -23.67 -10.02 8.68
N ALA A 52 -23.05 -8.88 8.40
CA ALA A 52 -22.60 -7.93 9.42
C ALA A 52 -23.77 -7.37 10.25
N ARG A 53 -24.89 -7.01 9.61
CA ARG A 53 -26.11 -6.58 10.31
C ARG A 53 -26.64 -7.66 11.24
N SER A 54 -26.68 -8.91 10.80
CA SER A 54 -27.13 -10.03 11.64
C SER A 54 -26.18 -10.31 12.82
N HIS A 55 -24.87 -10.12 12.64
CA HIS A 55 -23.88 -10.37 13.68
C HIS A 55 -23.79 -9.26 14.72
N SER A 56 -23.93 -7.99 14.31
CA SER A 56 -23.64 -6.83 15.16
C SER A 56 -24.86 -5.98 15.50
N ALA A 57 -26.03 -6.27 14.92
CA ALA A 57 -27.24 -5.46 14.95
C ALA A 57 -27.06 -3.99 14.49
N ALA A 58 -25.86 -3.62 14.01
CA ALA A 58 -25.52 -2.28 13.56
C ALA A 58 -25.87 -2.09 12.08
N LEU A 59 -26.23 -0.86 11.71
CA LEU A 59 -26.47 -0.51 10.32
C LEU A 59 -25.14 -0.61 9.54
N ALA A 60 -24.99 -1.63 8.71
CA ALA A 60 -23.86 -1.69 7.79
C ALA A 60 -24.01 -0.57 6.75
N GLY A 61 -23.32 0.56 6.98
CA GLY A 61 -23.32 1.70 6.05
C GLY A 61 -22.74 1.33 4.69
N MET A 62 -23.13 2.10 3.67
CA MET A 62 -22.73 1.92 2.27
C MET A 62 -21.21 2.06 2.12
N ASP A 63 -20.60 1.17 1.32
CA ASP A 63 -19.16 1.07 1.21
C ASP A 63 -18.52 2.34 0.64
N GLU A 64 -19.23 3.00 -0.27
CA GLU A 64 -18.85 4.24 -0.94
C GLU A 64 -18.75 5.40 0.05
N VAL A 65 -19.60 5.42 1.07
CA VAL A 65 -19.59 6.47 2.11
C VAL A 65 -18.37 6.28 3.02
N TYR A 66 -18.01 5.04 3.36
CA TYR A 66 -16.77 4.78 4.10
C TYR A 66 -15.53 5.07 3.25
N ASP A 67 -15.56 4.77 1.94
CA ASP A 67 -14.46 5.11 1.04
C ASP A 67 -14.21 6.63 1.00
N ALA A 68 -15.27 7.42 0.83
CA ALA A 68 -15.19 8.87 0.88
C ALA A 68 -14.69 9.38 2.25
N ALA A 69 -15.21 8.83 3.35
CA ALA A 69 -14.80 9.22 4.69
C ALA A 69 -13.33 8.88 4.98
N PHE A 70 -12.85 7.70 4.55
CA PHE A 70 -11.44 7.33 4.70
C PHE A 70 -10.52 8.26 3.91
N LYS A 71 -10.90 8.59 2.66
CA LYS A 71 -10.14 9.54 1.82
C LYS A 71 -10.08 10.92 2.46
N GLN A 72 -11.19 11.44 2.98
CA GLN A 72 -11.23 12.74 3.66
C GLN A 72 -10.40 12.76 4.94
N ALA A 73 -10.40 11.65 5.69
CA ALA A 73 -9.64 11.51 6.93
C ALA A 73 -8.15 11.19 6.70
N GLY A 74 -7.70 10.92 5.48
CA GLY A 74 -6.33 10.46 5.21
C GLY A 74 -6.04 9.06 5.76
N ILE A 75 -7.08 8.23 5.92
CA ILE A 75 -6.96 6.84 6.36
C ILE A 75 -6.60 5.97 5.14
N ILE A 76 -5.55 5.15 5.29
CA ILE A 76 -5.16 4.16 4.27
C ILE A 76 -6.16 3.02 4.33
N ARG A 77 -6.90 2.80 3.24
CA ARG A 77 -7.89 1.73 3.16
C ARG A 77 -7.23 0.41 2.78
N ALA A 78 -7.45 -0.63 3.58
CA ALA A 78 -7.13 -2.01 3.23
C ALA A 78 -8.40 -2.76 2.78
N SER A 79 -8.24 -3.70 1.84
CA SER A 79 -9.31 -4.52 1.27
C SER A 79 -9.42 -5.89 1.93
N THR A 80 -8.32 -6.39 2.49
CA THR A 80 -8.23 -7.69 3.20
C THR A 80 -7.50 -7.56 4.54
N SER A 81 -7.67 -8.57 5.40
CA SER A 81 -6.91 -8.67 6.64
C SER A 81 -5.41 -8.86 6.39
N GLU A 82 -5.02 -9.55 5.31
CA GLU A 82 -3.62 -9.70 4.93
C GLU A 82 -3.00 -8.36 4.54
N GLU A 83 -3.68 -7.61 3.68
CA GLU A 83 -3.24 -6.26 3.27
C GLU A 83 -3.13 -5.31 4.47
N THR A 84 -4.04 -5.46 5.45
CA THR A 84 -3.98 -4.71 6.70
C THR A 84 -2.69 -4.99 7.48
N LEU A 85 -2.26 -6.26 7.54
CA LEU A 85 -1.00 -6.65 8.17
C LEU A 85 0.21 -6.21 7.35
N ASP A 86 0.13 -6.24 6.03
CA ASP A 86 1.22 -5.80 5.16
C ASP A 86 1.46 -4.29 5.29
N PHE A 87 0.41 -3.47 5.33
CA PHE A 87 0.54 -2.05 5.67
C PHE A 87 1.13 -1.84 7.06
N ALA A 88 0.66 -2.60 8.06
CA ALA A 88 1.17 -2.49 9.42
C ALA A 88 2.69 -2.77 9.49
N LYS A 89 3.16 -3.82 8.79
CA LYS A 89 4.59 -4.14 8.68
C LYS A 89 5.35 -3.04 7.95
N ALA A 90 4.87 -2.59 6.80
CA ALA A 90 5.52 -1.54 6.02
C ALA A 90 5.69 -0.26 6.85
N LEU A 91 4.63 0.19 7.52
CA LEU A 91 4.66 1.41 8.35
C LEU A 91 5.49 1.26 9.63
N ALA A 92 5.68 0.04 10.13
CA ALA A 92 6.48 -0.21 11.32
C ALA A 92 7.98 -0.29 11.03
N TYR A 93 8.37 -0.86 9.88
CA TYR A 93 9.76 -1.20 9.59
C TYR A 93 10.40 -0.36 8.49
N LEU A 94 9.61 0.29 7.63
CA LEU A 94 10.13 1.08 6.52
C LEU A 94 10.03 2.59 6.83
N PRO A 95 11.06 3.37 6.48
CA PRO A 95 10.95 4.82 6.50
C PRO A 95 9.94 5.27 5.44
N LEU A 96 9.29 6.41 5.68
CA LEU A 96 8.45 7.03 4.67
C LEU A 96 9.30 7.38 3.44
N PRO A 97 8.82 7.08 2.22
CA PRO A 97 9.55 7.40 1.00
C PRO A 97 9.69 8.92 0.86
N ARG A 98 10.89 9.38 0.49
CA ARG A 98 11.19 10.81 0.30
C ARG A 98 10.72 11.37 -1.04
N GLY A 99 10.17 10.53 -1.91
CA GLY A 99 9.72 10.92 -3.24
C GLY A 99 8.82 9.84 -3.84
N SER A 100 8.28 10.12 -5.03
CA SER A 100 7.27 9.29 -5.68
C SER A 100 7.83 8.20 -6.61
N ARG A 101 9.13 8.22 -6.91
CA ARG A 101 9.73 7.33 -7.91
C ARG A 101 10.16 6.01 -7.29
N THR A 102 9.67 4.91 -7.85
CA THR A 102 9.92 3.54 -7.37
C THR A 102 10.82 2.77 -8.32
N LEU A 103 11.83 2.07 -7.79
CA LEU A 103 12.65 1.13 -8.57
C LEU A 103 12.29 -0.30 -8.16
N ILE A 104 11.89 -1.11 -9.13
CA ILE A 104 11.74 -2.55 -8.95
C ILE A 104 13.09 -3.20 -9.23
N PHE A 105 13.62 -3.91 -8.25
CA PHE A 105 14.91 -4.59 -8.33
C PHE A 105 14.80 -6.01 -7.79
N GLY A 106 15.25 -6.99 -8.58
CA GLY A 106 15.18 -8.39 -8.21
C GLY A 106 15.73 -9.31 -9.28
N ASN A 107 15.90 -10.59 -8.93
CA ASN A 107 16.41 -11.64 -9.82
C ASN A 107 15.31 -12.31 -10.66
N SER A 108 14.03 -12.05 -10.38
CA SER A 108 12.88 -12.63 -11.06
C SER A 108 12.26 -11.66 -12.06
N GLY A 109 12.32 -12.00 -13.34
CA GLY A 109 11.68 -11.21 -14.39
C GLY A 109 10.15 -11.25 -14.35
N GLY A 110 9.54 -12.35 -13.90
CA GLY A 110 8.08 -12.46 -13.80
C GLY A 110 7.52 -11.61 -12.66
N THR A 111 8.16 -11.66 -11.49
CA THR A 111 7.81 -10.80 -10.35
C THR A 111 7.99 -9.33 -10.69
N ALA A 112 9.01 -8.98 -11.49
CA ALA A 112 9.20 -7.60 -11.94
C ALA A 112 8.07 -7.10 -12.86
N VAL A 113 7.50 -7.96 -13.70
CA VAL A 113 6.33 -7.61 -14.53
C VAL A 113 5.12 -7.37 -13.65
N ILE A 114 4.78 -8.33 -12.77
CA ILE A 114 3.64 -8.19 -11.85
C ILE A 114 3.76 -6.93 -10.99
N ALA A 115 4.95 -6.65 -10.45
CA ALA A 115 5.17 -5.45 -9.65
C ALA A 115 5.07 -4.17 -10.49
N SER A 116 5.44 -4.20 -11.77
CA SER A 116 5.31 -3.04 -12.66
C SER A 116 3.85 -2.77 -12.98
N ASP A 117 3.06 -3.81 -13.29
CA ASP A 117 1.63 -3.68 -13.54
C ASP A 117 0.90 -3.12 -12.31
N LEU A 118 1.20 -3.63 -11.11
CA LEU A 118 0.67 -3.10 -9.86
C LEU A 118 1.07 -1.65 -9.60
N CYS A 119 2.31 -1.25 -9.95
CA CYS A 119 2.72 0.15 -9.84
C CYS A 119 1.86 1.05 -10.75
N GLU A 120 1.61 0.62 -11.98
CA GLU A 120 0.77 1.36 -12.93
C GLU A 120 -0.68 1.46 -12.44
N GLU A 121 -1.28 0.35 -12.01
CA GLU A 121 -2.65 0.30 -11.47
C GLU A 121 -2.83 1.22 -10.25
N LEU A 122 -1.81 1.31 -9.40
CA LEU A 122 -1.80 2.17 -8.21
C LEU A 122 -1.33 3.61 -8.49
N GLY A 123 -0.96 3.93 -9.74
CA GLY A 123 -0.45 5.26 -10.12
C GLY A 123 0.91 5.61 -9.50
N ILE A 124 1.72 4.59 -9.16
CA ILE A 124 3.05 4.73 -8.58
C ILE A 124 4.08 4.79 -9.71
N PRO A 125 4.72 5.95 -9.96
CA PRO A 125 5.59 6.09 -11.11
C PRO A 125 6.91 5.33 -10.92
N LEU A 126 7.29 4.57 -11.95
CA LEU A 126 8.58 3.88 -11.99
C LEU A 126 9.73 4.86 -12.26
N ALA A 127 10.86 4.62 -11.59
CA ALA A 127 12.06 5.42 -11.73
C ALA A 127 12.76 5.14 -13.06
N SER A 128 13.05 6.20 -13.83
CA SER A 128 14.00 6.14 -14.94
C SER A 128 15.42 6.27 -14.41
N LEU A 129 16.27 5.29 -14.69
CA LEU A 129 17.65 5.24 -14.22
C LEU A 129 18.61 5.90 -15.22
N GLY A 130 19.51 6.74 -14.72
CA GLY A 130 20.59 7.30 -15.53
C GLY A 130 21.62 6.25 -15.94
N ARG A 131 22.33 6.48 -17.05
CA ARG A 131 23.35 5.57 -17.58
C ARG A 131 24.40 5.17 -16.53
N LYS A 132 24.91 6.15 -15.78
CA LYS A 132 25.89 5.92 -14.70
C LYS A 132 25.37 4.94 -13.65
N THR A 133 24.12 5.11 -13.21
CA THR A 133 23.49 4.21 -12.21
C THR A 133 23.34 2.79 -12.76
N ILE A 134 22.91 2.65 -14.01
CA ILE A 134 22.80 1.34 -14.66
C ILE A 134 24.17 0.65 -14.74
N GLU A 135 25.22 1.37 -15.08
CA GLU A 135 26.58 0.83 -15.14
C GLU A 135 27.10 0.38 -13.77
N GLU A 136 26.88 1.16 -12.71
CA GLU A 136 27.25 0.74 -11.35
C GLU A 136 26.49 -0.50 -10.90
N ILE A 137 25.18 -0.58 -11.20
CA ILE A 137 24.41 -1.76 -10.85
C ILE A 137 24.91 -3.00 -11.61
N ARG A 138 25.30 -2.87 -12.87
CA ARG A 138 25.86 -3.98 -13.65
C ARG A 138 27.12 -4.57 -13.03
N LYS A 139 27.96 -3.76 -12.38
CA LYS A 139 29.18 -4.24 -11.70
C LYS A 139 28.87 -5.15 -10.51
N MET A 140 27.66 -5.05 -9.94
CA MET A 140 27.22 -5.89 -8.82
C MET A 140 26.79 -7.30 -9.25
N PHE A 141 26.62 -7.56 -10.56
CA PHE A 141 26.17 -8.87 -11.05
C PHE A 141 27.29 -9.67 -11.74
N PRO A 142 27.28 -11.01 -11.62
CA PRO A 142 28.20 -11.87 -12.36
C PRO A 142 28.06 -11.68 -13.89
N PRO A 143 29.16 -11.84 -14.67
CA PRO A 143 29.19 -11.53 -16.09
C PRO A 143 28.20 -12.32 -16.96
N HIS A 144 27.72 -13.48 -16.51
CA HIS A 144 26.74 -14.32 -17.21
C HIS A 144 25.28 -13.84 -17.10
N ASN A 145 25.01 -12.81 -16.30
CA ASN A 145 23.72 -12.11 -16.29
C ASN A 145 23.65 -10.97 -17.32
N ASN A 146 24.68 -10.81 -18.17
CA ASN A 146 24.74 -9.75 -19.17
C ASN A 146 23.86 -10.00 -20.42
N LYS A 147 23.63 -8.90 -21.12
CA LYS A 147 22.68 -8.64 -22.22
C LYS A 147 22.64 -9.76 -23.27
N GLN A 148 21.45 -10.30 -23.51
CA GLN A 148 21.14 -11.09 -24.70
C GLN A 148 21.11 -10.18 -25.94
N PRO A 149 21.37 -10.71 -27.15
CA PRO A 149 21.36 -9.94 -28.41
C PRO A 149 20.02 -9.25 -28.73
N ASN A 150 18.90 -9.71 -28.16
CA ASN A 150 17.59 -9.04 -28.24
C ASN A 150 17.40 -7.90 -27.21
N GLY A 151 18.47 -7.51 -26.51
CA GLY A 151 18.46 -6.50 -25.46
C GLY A 151 17.83 -6.95 -24.14
N SER A 152 17.41 -8.20 -23.96
CA SER A 152 16.91 -8.72 -22.67
C SER A 152 18.04 -9.26 -21.79
N TYR A 153 17.86 -9.32 -20.47
CA TYR A 153 18.88 -9.85 -19.54
C TYR A 153 18.45 -11.21 -18.99
N ARG A 154 19.36 -12.20 -18.88
CA ARG A 154 19.13 -13.41 -18.06
C ARG A 154 19.42 -13.03 -16.60
N GLY A 155 18.46 -13.27 -15.70
CA GLY A 155 18.69 -13.23 -14.24
C GLY A 155 18.57 -11.88 -13.54
N CYS A 156 18.60 -10.72 -14.21
CA CYS A 156 18.18 -9.45 -13.60
C CYS A 156 17.66 -8.48 -14.67
N LYS A 157 16.34 -8.37 -14.79
CA LYS A 157 15.71 -7.31 -15.59
C LYS A 157 15.71 -6.05 -14.76
N LEU A 158 16.84 -5.35 -14.70
CA LEU A 158 16.84 -3.93 -14.33
C LEU A 158 15.84 -3.24 -15.24
N GLY A 159 14.86 -2.57 -14.62
CA GLY A 159 13.80 -1.84 -15.31
C GLY A 159 14.37 -1.14 -16.53
N LYS A 160 14.04 -1.69 -17.71
CA LYS A 160 14.20 -0.93 -18.92
C LYS A 160 13.26 0.25 -18.76
N THR A 161 13.79 1.44 -18.99
CA THR A 161 13.01 2.60 -19.41
C THR A 161 12.00 2.13 -20.44
N TRP A 162 10.72 2.14 -20.05
CA TRP A 162 9.61 2.19 -20.99
C TRP A 162 9.43 3.64 -21.41
#